data_AF-A0A1G5ZZU0-F1
#
_entry.id   AF-A0A1G5ZZU0-F1
#
_cell.length_a   1.000
_cell.length_b   1.000
_cell.length_c   1.000
_cell.angle_alpha   90.00
_cell.angle_beta   90.00
_cell.angle_gamma   90.00
#
_symmetry.space_group_name_H-M   'P 1'
#
loop_
_entity.id
_entity.type
_entity.pdbx_description
1 polymer ?
#
loop_
_entity_poly.entity_id
_entity_poly.type
_entity_poly.pdbx_seq_one_letter_code
_entity_poly.pdbx_strand_id
1 'polypeptide(L)'
;PHGHLKRAIDDAALMRGSSDFGDLVCYRRFVDEIVSRMNARNSKRIDIERAELQELPVRRTSDYEEVTVRVTSSGGFTLRKVFYTVPSRLIGHRLRVRLFDDRLDIFIGGTLLVTLPRGRASPSGKHDQVVNYRHVIHSLRRKPMALLNLVYRDQLFPREAYRHTFDMLMERLPERQACRIMVDLLAMAHERACESELADQLDAALQARRLPDMAALRERFAPDPSRLPNVVVRLAPLNAYEALLGASLTGDAA
;
A
#
# COMPACT_ATOMS: atom_id res chain seq x y z
N PRO A 1 13.16 -38.44 7.00
CA PRO A 1 11.73 -38.43 6.62
C PRO A 1 11.22 -36.99 6.43
N HIS A 2 11.59 -36.37 5.30
CA HIS A 2 11.17 -35.01 4.97
C HIS A 2 10.68 -35.02 3.52
N GLY A 3 9.48 -34.49 3.25
CA GLY A 3 8.95 -34.33 1.89
C GLY A 3 7.62 -35.01 1.57
N HIS A 4 6.96 -35.70 2.52
CA HIS A 4 5.65 -36.33 2.27
C HIS A 4 4.59 -35.32 1.78
N LEU A 5 4.55 -34.13 2.40
CA LEU A 5 3.64 -33.08 1.98
C LEU A 5 3.97 -32.55 0.57
N LYS A 6 5.25 -32.32 0.27
CA LYS A 6 5.68 -31.85 -1.06
C LYS A 6 5.27 -32.84 -2.16
N ARG A 7 5.57 -34.13 -1.95
CA ARG A 7 5.15 -35.19 -2.88
C ARG A 7 3.63 -35.27 -3.05
N ALA A 8 2.88 -35.17 -1.95
CA ALA A 8 1.42 -35.17 -2.03
C ALA A 8 0.85 -33.97 -2.81
N ILE A 9 1.51 -32.79 -2.71
CA ILE A 9 1.16 -31.61 -3.52
C ILE A 9 1.50 -31.85 -4.99
N ASP A 10 2.67 -32.39 -5.30
CA ASP A 10 3.10 -32.70 -6.66
C ASP A 10 2.17 -33.74 -7.32
N ASP A 11 1.82 -34.82 -6.62
CA ASP A 11 0.91 -35.87 -7.09
C ASP A 11 -0.51 -35.30 -7.33
N ALA A 12 -0.99 -34.43 -6.43
CA ALA A 12 -2.29 -33.80 -6.58
C ALA A 12 -2.31 -32.81 -7.76
N ALA A 13 -1.21 -32.07 -7.98
CA ALA A 13 -1.08 -31.17 -9.12
C ALA A 13 -1.04 -31.95 -10.45
N LEU A 14 -0.38 -33.13 -10.45
CA LEU A 14 -0.38 -34.05 -11.57
C LEU A 14 -1.79 -34.58 -11.87
N MET A 15 -2.55 -35.00 -10.85
CA MET A 15 -3.94 -35.44 -11.02
C MET A 15 -4.89 -34.34 -11.50
N ARG A 16 -4.61 -33.07 -11.16
CA ARG A 16 -5.32 -31.91 -11.69
C ARG A 16 -5.03 -31.67 -13.18
N GLY A 17 -3.95 -32.25 -13.72
CA GLY A 17 -3.53 -32.09 -15.12
C GLY A 17 -2.87 -30.75 -15.45
N SER A 18 -2.77 -29.84 -14.47
CA SER A 18 -2.06 -28.56 -14.60
C SER A 18 -1.56 -28.06 -13.24
N SER A 19 -0.31 -27.60 -13.24
CA SER A 19 0.32 -26.88 -12.12
C SER A 19 0.08 -25.37 -12.16
N ASP A 20 -0.70 -24.88 -13.14
CA ASP A 20 -0.99 -23.46 -13.29
C ASP A 20 -2.18 -23.03 -12.42
N PHE A 21 -2.04 -21.92 -11.70
CA PHE A 21 -3.05 -21.39 -10.79
C PHE A 21 -3.31 -19.93 -11.13
N GLY A 22 -4.58 -19.52 -11.17
CA GLY A 22 -4.95 -18.15 -11.54
C GLY A 22 -4.46 -17.09 -10.54
N ASP A 23 -4.36 -17.45 -9.26
CA ASP A 23 -3.76 -16.59 -8.23
C ASP A 23 -3.18 -17.41 -7.06
N LEU A 24 -2.52 -16.71 -6.14
CA LEU A 24 -1.94 -17.31 -4.93
C LEU A 24 -3.02 -17.86 -3.97
N VAL A 25 -4.23 -17.28 -3.98
CA VAL A 25 -5.33 -17.70 -3.08
C VAL A 25 -5.86 -19.07 -3.50
N CYS A 26 -6.01 -19.30 -4.81
CA CYS A 26 -6.39 -20.57 -5.40
C CYS A 26 -5.36 -21.65 -5.08
N TYR A 27 -4.07 -21.33 -5.20
CA TYR A 27 -3.00 -22.24 -4.81
C TYR A 27 -3.03 -22.57 -3.31
N ARG A 28 -3.20 -21.56 -2.43
CA ARG A 28 -3.32 -21.78 -0.98
C ARG A 28 -4.51 -22.69 -0.65
N ARG A 29 -5.69 -22.44 -1.23
CA ARG A 29 -6.87 -23.30 -1.04
C ARG A 29 -6.61 -24.75 -1.47
N PHE A 30 -5.95 -24.95 -2.61
CA PHE A 30 -5.58 -26.27 -3.09
C PHE A 30 -4.67 -27.02 -2.11
N VAL A 31 -3.66 -26.34 -1.56
CA VAL A 31 -2.79 -26.91 -0.52
C VAL A 31 -3.59 -27.23 0.75
N ASP A 32 -4.47 -26.33 1.19
CA ASP A 32 -5.32 -26.52 2.38
C ASP A 32 -6.23 -27.75 2.24
N GLU A 33 -6.78 -28.01 1.05
CA GLU A 33 -7.60 -29.21 0.79
C GLU A 33 -6.79 -30.51 0.89
N ILE A 34 -5.54 -30.52 0.44
CA ILE A 34 -4.65 -31.68 0.56
C ILE A 34 -4.29 -31.92 2.02
N VAL A 35 -3.86 -30.87 2.72
CA VAL A 35 -3.50 -30.93 4.14
C VAL A 35 -4.71 -31.36 4.97
N SER A 36 -5.90 -30.84 4.69
CA SER A 36 -7.13 -31.20 5.39
C SER A 36 -7.46 -32.69 5.22
N ARG A 37 -7.34 -33.24 4.01
CA ARG A 37 -7.53 -34.68 3.76
C ARG A 37 -6.51 -35.54 4.50
N MET A 38 -5.25 -35.12 4.53
CA MET A 38 -4.20 -35.83 5.27
C MET A 38 -4.45 -35.79 6.78
N ASN A 39 -4.82 -34.62 7.31
CA ASN A 39 -5.15 -34.44 8.72
C ASN A 39 -6.39 -35.23 9.11
N ALA A 40 -7.42 -35.30 8.26
CA ALA A 40 -8.62 -36.10 8.52
C ALA A 40 -8.30 -37.60 8.67
N ARG A 41 -7.40 -38.13 7.82
CA ARG A 41 -6.92 -39.52 7.93
C ARG A 41 -6.16 -39.80 9.23
N ASN A 42 -5.45 -38.81 9.74
CA ASN A 42 -4.64 -38.91 10.96
C ASN A 42 -5.34 -38.36 12.22
N SER A 43 -6.60 -37.96 12.12
CA SER A 43 -7.37 -37.26 13.17
C SER A 43 -7.24 -37.93 14.54
N LYS A 44 -7.50 -39.25 14.62
CA LYS A 44 -7.40 -40.01 15.88
C LYS A 44 -6.04 -39.90 16.57
N ARG A 45 -4.94 -39.91 15.80
CA ARG A 45 -3.58 -39.77 16.36
C ARG A 45 -3.31 -38.34 16.80
N ILE A 46 -3.75 -37.37 15.99
CA ILE A 46 -3.64 -35.94 16.31
C ILE A 46 -4.41 -35.61 17.58
N ASP A 47 -5.59 -36.18 17.79
CA ASP A 47 -6.41 -35.89 18.97
C ASP A 47 -5.80 -36.45 20.26
N ILE A 48 -5.15 -37.64 20.19
CA ILE A 48 -4.38 -38.20 21.31
C ILE A 48 -3.21 -37.28 21.67
N GLU A 49 -2.40 -36.87 20.67
CA GLU A 49 -1.28 -35.95 20.91
C GLU A 49 -1.75 -34.58 21.43
N ARG A 50 -2.87 -34.06 20.89
CA ARG A 50 -3.44 -32.77 21.27
C ARG A 50 -3.85 -32.71 22.74
N ALA A 51 -4.32 -33.82 23.31
CA ALA A 51 -4.70 -33.90 24.72
C ALA A 51 -3.51 -33.67 25.67
N GLU A 52 -2.28 -33.96 25.20
CA GLU A 52 -1.03 -33.81 25.97
C GLU A 52 -0.34 -32.46 25.72
N LEU A 53 -0.84 -31.62 24.80
CA LEU A 53 -0.24 -30.32 24.48
C LEU A 53 -0.61 -29.25 25.51
N GLN A 54 0.36 -28.37 25.80
CA GLN A 54 0.14 -27.20 26.64
C GLN A 54 -0.67 -26.12 25.90
N GLU A 55 -1.26 -25.21 26.67
CA GLU A 55 -1.94 -24.03 26.12
C GLU A 55 -1.00 -23.20 25.23
N LEU A 56 -1.57 -22.59 24.19
CA LEU A 56 -0.82 -21.71 23.31
C LEU A 56 -0.27 -20.51 24.10
N PRO A 57 0.99 -20.11 23.87
CA PRO A 57 1.54 -18.91 24.49
C PRO A 57 0.68 -17.68 24.19
N VAL A 58 0.53 -16.79 25.17
CA VAL A 58 -0.28 -15.55 25.05
C VAL A 58 0.20 -14.67 23.89
N ARG A 59 1.47 -14.77 23.52
CA ARG A 59 2.05 -14.04 22.38
C ARG A 59 2.42 -15.03 21.28
N ARG A 60 2.03 -14.71 20.05
CA ARG A 60 2.55 -15.41 18.87
C ARG A 60 4.08 -15.30 18.83
N THR A 61 4.72 -16.41 18.52
CA THR A 61 6.14 -16.42 18.15
C THR A 61 6.38 -15.46 16.99
N SER A 62 7.45 -14.67 17.08
CA SER A 62 7.85 -13.75 16.02
C SER A 62 8.27 -14.53 14.77
N ASP A 63 7.42 -14.51 13.76
CA ASP A 63 7.62 -15.13 12.44
C ASP A 63 8.19 -14.16 11.40
N TYR A 64 8.76 -13.04 11.84
CA TYR A 64 9.26 -11.97 11.00
C TYR A 64 10.74 -11.66 11.25
N GLU A 65 11.42 -11.17 10.22
CA GLU A 65 12.74 -10.54 10.32
C GLU A 65 12.56 -9.04 10.56
N GLU A 66 13.24 -8.46 11.55
CA GLU A 66 13.19 -7.01 11.79
C GLU A 66 14.42 -6.32 11.19
N VAL A 67 14.19 -5.35 10.31
CA VAL A 67 15.24 -4.60 9.61
C VAL A 67 14.99 -3.10 9.75
N THR A 68 16.04 -2.33 10.07
CA THR A 68 15.96 -0.87 10.07
C THR A 68 16.43 -0.31 8.74
N VAL A 69 15.60 0.50 8.08
CA VAL A 69 15.88 1.12 6.79
C VAL A 69 15.83 2.64 6.90
N ARG A 70 16.59 3.35 6.07
CA ARG A 70 16.52 4.82 5.96
C ARG A 70 15.77 5.20 4.70
N VAL A 71 14.83 6.13 4.81
CA VAL A 71 14.11 6.67 3.66
C VAL A 71 15.03 7.62 2.90
N THR A 72 15.21 7.35 1.61
CA THR A 72 16.03 8.14 0.70
C THR A 72 15.27 9.37 0.20
N SER A 73 16.00 10.32 -0.40
CA SER A 73 15.41 11.51 -1.05
C SER A 73 14.49 11.16 -2.23
N SER A 74 14.56 9.93 -2.76
CA SER A 74 13.65 9.41 -3.80
C SER A 74 12.26 9.02 -3.27
N GLY A 75 11.95 9.25 -1.99
CA GLY A 75 10.61 9.02 -1.42
C GLY A 75 10.31 7.55 -1.11
N GLY A 76 11.34 6.75 -0.84
CA GLY A 76 11.22 5.32 -0.60
C GLY A 76 12.43 4.75 0.12
N PHE A 77 12.48 3.42 0.22
CA PHE A 77 13.65 2.69 0.66
C PHE A 77 13.78 1.38 -0.13
N THR A 78 15.00 0.85 -0.20
CA THR A 78 15.24 -0.45 -0.84
C THR A 78 15.49 -1.50 0.25
N LEU A 79 14.73 -2.59 0.21
CA LEU A 79 14.91 -3.74 1.10
C LEU A 79 14.95 -5.03 0.26
N ARG A 80 15.98 -5.86 0.47
CA ARG A 80 16.16 -7.14 -0.25
C ARG A 80 16.02 -6.99 -1.78
N LYS A 81 16.64 -5.95 -2.35
CA LYS A 81 16.60 -5.57 -3.79
C LYS A 81 15.24 -5.10 -4.31
N VAL A 82 14.26 -4.84 -3.44
CA VAL A 82 12.95 -4.31 -3.81
C VAL A 82 12.81 -2.88 -3.31
N PHE A 83 12.37 -1.95 -4.17
CA PHE A 83 12.11 -0.57 -3.80
C PHE A 83 10.67 -0.40 -3.31
N TYR A 84 10.49 0.19 -2.13
CA TYR A 84 9.19 0.48 -1.54
C TYR A 84 9.02 2.00 -1.42
N THR A 85 7.94 2.52 -1.98
CA THR A 85 7.58 3.93 -1.78
C THR A 85 6.99 4.17 -0.40
N VAL A 86 7.26 5.32 0.20
CA VAL A 86 6.67 5.76 1.47
C VAL A 86 6.27 7.23 1.39
N PRO A 87 5.32 7.71 2.22
CA PRO A 87 4.91 9.10 2.22
C PRO A 87 6.11 10.06 2.28
N SER A 88 6.14 11.06 1.38
CA SER A 88 7.28 11.96 1.20
C SER A 88 7.70 12.72 2.49
N ARG A 89 6.80 12.86 3.46
CA ARG A 89 7.08 13.41 4.79
C ARG A 89 8.09 12.61 5.61
N LEU A 90 8.35 11.36 5.23
CA LEU A 90 9.27 10.46 5.91
C LEU A 90 10.70 10.48 5.35
N ILE A 91 10.97 11.32 4.34
CA ILE A 91 12.31 11.43 3.75
C ILE A 91 13.32 11.80 4.86
N GLY A 92 14.41 11.01 4.94
CA GLY A 92 15.45 11.19 5.95
C GLY A 92 15.20 10.47 7.27
N HIS A 93 13.98 9.98 7.54
CA HIS A 93 13.68 9.22 8.73
C HIS A 93 14.18 7.77 8.64
N ARG A 94 14.40 7.16 9.81
CA ARG A 94 14.67 5.72 9.96
C ARG A 94 13.36 5.01 10.28
N LEU A 95 13.05 3.99 9.49
CA LEU A 95 11.86 3.16 9.64
C LEU A 95 12.27 1.76 10.08
N ARG A 96 11.44 1.16 10.92
CA ARG A 96 11.60 -0.24 11.35
C ARG A 96 10.64 -1.10 10.56
N VAL A 97 11.16 -2.07 9.84
CA VAL A 97 10.39 -2.91 8.92
C VAL A 97 10.39 -4.33 9.45
N ARG A 98 9.21 -4.90 9.66
CA ARG A 98 9.03 -6.33 9.94
C ARG A 98 8.72 -7.02 8.62
N LEU A 99 9.64 -7.85 8.16
CA LEU A 99 9.56 -8.60 6.92
C LEU A 99 8.97 -9.98 7.22
N PHE A 100 7.76 -10.21 6.74
CA PHE A 100 7.10 -11.51 6.75
C PHE A 100 7.33 -12.23 5.41
N ASP A 101 6.78 -13.44 5.27
CA ASP A 101 6.86 -14.15 4.00
C ASP A 101 6.01 -13.50 2.89
N ASP A 102 4.86 -12.93 3.19
CA ASP A 102 3.96 -12.34 2.18
C ASP A 102 3.80 -10.81 2.25
N ARG A 103 4.25 -10.19 3.34
CA ARG A 103 4.06 -8.75 3.58
C ARG A 103 5.21 -8.11 4.34
N LEU A 104 5.18 -6.79 4.40
CA LEU A 104 6.04 -5.96 5.23
C LEU A 104 5.18 -5.04 6.07
N ASP A 105 5.47 -4.99 7.37
CA ASP A 105 4.88 -4.00 8.26
C ASP A 105 5.93 -2.93 8.58
N ILE A 106 5.64 -1.68 8.23
CA ILE A 106 6.54 -0.56 8.36
C ILE A 106 6.13 0.26 9.58
N PHE A 107 7.06 0.49 10.49
CA PHE A 107 6.87 1.24 11.72
C PHE A 107 7.72 2.51 11.75
N ILE A 108 7.16 3.57 12.34
CA ILE A 108 7.91 4.73 12.78
C ILE A 108 7.85 4.80 14.31
N GLY A 109 8.99 4.60 14.96
CA GLY A 109 9.03 4.37 16.40
C GLY A 109 8.19 3.15 16.80
N GLY A 110 7.15 3.38 17.62
CA GLY A 110 6.19 2.35 18.06
C GLY A 110 4.96 2.20 17.17
N THR A 111 4.72 3.11 16.23
CA THR A 111 3.45 3.18 15.48
C THR A 111 3.56 2.47 14.14
N LEU A 112 2.60 1.58 13.84
CA LEU A 112 2.45 0.97 12.52
C LEU A 112 2.03 2.05 11.51
N LEU A 113 2.84 2.24 10.47
CA LEU A 113 2.61 3.25 9.45
C LEU A 113 1.81 2.69 8.27
N VAL A 114 2.26 1.57 7.72
CA VAL A 114 1.62 0.91 6.57
C VAL A 114 2.06 -0.55 6.48
N THR A 115 1.16 -1.39 5.97
CA THR A 115 1.47 -2.76 5.55
C THR A 115 1.52 -2.80 4.03
N LEU A 116 2.61 -3.32 3.47
CA LEU A 116 2.81 -3.46 2.02
C LEU A 116 3.00 -4.93 1.64
N PRO A 117 2.57 -5.34 0.44
CA PRO A 117 2.87 -6.68 -0.05
C PRO A 117 4.38 -6.85 -0.24
N ARG A 118 4.89 -8.06 -0.01
CA ARG A 118 6.31 -8.35 -0.23
C ARG A 118 6.60 -8.53 -1.70
N GLY A 119 7.32 -7.57 -2.28
CA GLY A 119 7.91 -7.73 -3.60
C GLY A 119 8.97 -8.82 -3.58
N ARG A 120 9.15 -9.49 -4.72
CA ARG A 120 10.12 -10.57 -4.89
C ARG A 120 11.02 -10.16 -6.04
N ALA A 121 12.32 -10.04 -5.77
CA ALA A 121 13.30 -9.74 -6.80
C ALA A 121 13.18 -10.78 -7.93
N SER A 122 13.02 -10.31 -9.17
CA SER A 122 12.89 -11.19 -10.32
C SER A 122 14.17 -12.04 -10.48
N PRO A 123 14.07 -13.31 -10.92
CA PRO A 123 15.24 -14.14 -11.24
C PRO A 123 16.19 -13.50 -12.25
N SER A 124 15.68 -12.57 -13.07
CA SER A 124 16.43 -11.77 -14.03
C SER A 124 17.38 -10.74 -13.41
N GLY A 125 17.41 -10.61 -12.09
CA GLY A 125 18.25 -9.64 -11.37
C GLY A 125 17.69 -8.21 -11.36
N LYS A 126 16.54 -7.97 -12.00
CA LYS A 126 15.85 -6.68 -11.96
C LYS A 126 15.30 -6.40 -10.57
N HIS A 127 15.52 -5.18 -10.10
CA HIS A 127 14.90 -4.64 -8.90
C HIS A 127 13.38 -4.63 -9.07
N ASP A 128 12.69 -5.36 -8.20
CA ASP A 128 11.23 -5.27 -8.11
C ASP A 128 10.85 -3.98 -7.37
N GLN A 129 9.64 -3.48 -7.60
CA GLN A 129 9.22 -2.20 -7.06
C GLN A 129 7.76 -2.32 -6.59
N VAL A 130 7.53 -1.91 -5.34
CA VAL A 130 6.20 -1.84 -4.75
C VAL A 130 5.87 -0.37 -4.54
N VAL A 131 5.08 0.15 -5.46
CA VAL A 131 4.78 1.56 -5.59
C VAL A 131 3.33 1.83 -5.22
N ASN A 132 3.12 2.84 -4.38
CA ASN A 132 1.80 3.39 -4.11
C ASN A 132 1.83 4.86 -4.50
N TYR A 133 1.04 5.23 -5.50
CA TYR A 133 1.02 6.59 -6.04
C TYR A 133 0.62 7.63 -4.99
N ARG A 134 -0.18 7.25 -3.97
CA ARG A 134 -0.57 8.12 -2.86
C ARG A 134 0.63 8.64 -2.06
N HIS A 135 1.75 7.92 -2.07
CA HIS A 135 2.96 8.32 -1.35
C HIS A 135 3.74 9.44 -2.07
N VAL A 136 3.64 9.48 -3.40
CA VAL A 136 4.41 10.37 -4.28
C VAL A 136 3.57 11.51 -4.84
N ILE A 137 2.24 11.44 -4.77
CA ILE A 137 1.33 12.41 -5.39
C ILE A 137 1.58 13.86 -4.93
N HIS A 138 1.82 14.09 -3.64
CA HIS A 138 2.11 15.44 -3.13
C HIS A 138 3.42 16.03 -3.69
N SER A 139 4.43 15.19 -3.90
CA SER A 139 5.70 15.60 -4.51
C SER A 139 5.53 15.85 -6.01
N LEU A 140 4.75 15.00 -6.69
CA LEU A 140 4.42 15.17 -8.11
C LEU A 140 3.60 16.44 -8.36
N ARG A 141 2.68 16.83 -7.47
CA ARG A 141 1.95 18.09 -7.59
C ARG A 141 2.87 19.31 -7.60
N ARG A 142 3.98 19.27 -6.85
CA ARG A 142 4.99 20.34 -6.83
C ARG A 142 5.87 20.33 -8.08
N LYS A 143 6.19 19.15 -8.62
CA LYS A 143 7.01 18.98 -9.83
C LYS A 143 6.41 17.95 -10.79
N PRO A 144 5.37 18.31 -11.56
CA PRO A 144 4.64 17.35 -12.40
C PRO A 144 5.51 16.68 -13.46
N MET A 145 6.53 17.39 -13.93
CA MET A 145 7.46 16.89 -14.95
C MET A 145 8.34 15.73 -14.48
N ALA A 146 8.41 15.47 -13.17
CA ALA A 146 9.12 14.30 -12.67
C ALA A 146 8.47 12.99 -13.15
N LEU A 147 7.16 12.98 -13.44
CA LEU A 147 6.41 11.79 -13.86
C LEU A 147 7.01 11.10 -15.10
N LEU A 148 7.54 11.86 -16.07
CA LEU A 148 8.12 11.29 -17.30
C LEU A 148 9.36 10.44 -17.04
N ASN A 149 10.18 10.86 -16.08
CA ASN A 149 11.49 10.27 -15.82
C ASN A 149 11.47 9.24 -14.68
N LEU A 150 10.28 8.87 -14.18
CA LEU A 150 10.17 7.84 -13.15
C LEU A 150 10.35 6.46 -13.77
N VAL A 151 11.33 5.71 -13.25
CA VAL A 151 11.57 4.30 -13.65
C VAL A 151 10.35 3.42 -13.42
N TYR A 152 9.53 3.74 -12.41
CA TYR A 152 8.31 3.02 -12.04
C TYR A 152 7.02 3.70 -12.48
N ARG A 153 7.08 4.63 -13.44
CA ARG A 153 5.91 5.39 -13.92
C ARG A 153 4.71 4.49 -14.21
N ASP A 154 4.93 3.38 -14.90
CA ASP A 154 3.81 2.53 -15.35
C ASP A 154 3.14 1.77 -14.19
N GLN A 155 3.87 1.52 -13.10
CA GLN A 155 3.34 0.90 -11.88
C GLN A 155 2.63 1.91 -10.95
N LEU A 156 2.75 3.20 -11.25
CA LEU A 156 2.15 4.27 -10.47
C LEU A 156 0.65 4.40 -10.76
N PHE A 157 0.20 3.98 -11.94
CA PHE A 157 -1.21 4.11 -12.32
C PHE A 157 -2.05 3.05 -11.59
N PRO A 158 -3.10 3.45 -10.85
CA PRO A 158 -3.89 2.51 -10.05
C PRO A 158 -4.75 1.56 -10.91
N ARG A 159 -5.10 1.96 -12.14
CA ARG A 159 -5.89 1.20 -13.11
C ARG A 159 -5.41 1.49 -14.54
N GLU A 160 -5.68 0.58 -15.48
CA GLU A 160 -5.28 0.74 -16.88
C GLU A 160 -5.87 1.98 -17.55
N ALA A 161 -7.10 2.37 -17.19
CA ALA A 161 -7.74 3.60 -17.65
C ALA A 161 -6.85 4.85 -17.51
N TYR A 162 -6.14 4.97 -16.39
CA TYR A 162 -5.22 6.08 -16.14
C TYR A 162 -3.99 6.02 -17.04
N ARG A 163 -3.46 4.82 -17.30
CA ARG A 163 -2.33 4.61 -18.22
C ARG A 163 -2.73 5.03 -19.64
N HIS A 164 -3.84 4.51 -20.15
CA HIS A 164 -4.34 4.85 -21.48
C HIS A 164 -4.70 6.32 -21.63
N THR A 165 -5.24 6.94 -20.57
CA THR A 165 -5.48 8.38 -20.54
C THR A 165 -4.17 9.16 -20.66
N PHE A 166 -3.12 8.74 -19.95
CA PHE A 166 -1.82 9.39 -20.04
C PHE A 166 -1.20 9.27 -21.43
N ASP A 167 -1.30 8.08 -22.06
CA ASP A 167 -0.83 7.87 -23.43
C ASP A 167 -1.54 8.81 -24.42
N MET A 168 -2.87 8.89 -24.36
CA MET A 168 -3.67 9.83 -25.18
C MET A 168 -3.30 11.30 -24.92
N LEU A 169 -3.04 11.67 -23.67
CA LEU A 169 -2.62 13.03 -23.32
C LEU A 169 -1.24 13.35 -23.92
N MET A 170 -0.30 12.41 -23.90
CA MET A 170 1.04 12.57 -24.47
C MET A 170 1.01 12.67 -26.01
N GLU A 171 0.08 11.99 -26.67
CA GLU A 171 -0.09 12.08 -28.13
C GLU A 171 -0.67 13.41 -28.59
N ARG A 172 -1.54 14.02 -27.77
CA ARG A 172 -2.35 15.19 -28.19
C ARG A 172 -1.91 16.52 -27.61
N LEU A 173 -1.12 16.51 -26.54
CA LEU A 173 -0.71 17.72 -25.82
C LEU A 173 0.81 17.74 -25.62
N PRO A 174 1.40 18.94 -25.43
CA PRO A 174 2.79 19.05 -25.00
C PRO A 174 3.01 18.31 -23.67
N GLU A 175 4.18 17.69 -23.52
CA GLU A 175 4.52 16.83 -22.39
C GLU A 175 4.26 17.49 -21.02
N ARG A 176 4.56 18.79 -20.91
CA ARG A 176 4.33 19.58 -19.70
C ARG A 176 2.87 19.66 -19.30
N GLN A 177 1.97 19.80 -20.29
CA GLN A 177 0.54 19.88 -20.05
C GLN A 177 -0.04 18.49 -19.75
N ALA A 178 0.37 17.47 -20.49
CA ALA A 178 -0.03 16.08 -20.26
C ALA A 178 0.32 15.63 -18.82
N CYS A 179 1.55 15.88 -18.37
CA CYS A 179 1.97 15.54 -17.01
C CYS A 179 1.19 16.31 -15.94
N ARG A 180 0.89 17.59 -16.18
CA ARG A 180 0.12 18.40 -15.23
C ARG A 180 -1.30 17.87 -15.08
N ILE A 181 -1.98 17.59 -16.20
CA ILE A 181 -3.34 17.02 -16.19
C ILE A 181 -3.32 15.66 -15.49
N MET A 182 -2.35 14.80 -15.82
CA MET A 182 -2.28 13.47 -15.24
C MET A 182 -2.02 13.49 -13.73
N VAL A 183 -1.12 14.35 -13.27
CA VAL A 183 -0.88 14.54 -11.83
C VAL A 183 -2.11 15.12 -11.14
N ASP A 184 -2.83 16.05 -11.77
CA ASP A 184 -4.07 16.58 -11.20
C ASP A 184 -5.18 15.52 -11.13
N LEU A 185 -5.27 14.61 -12.10
CA LEU A 185 -6.19 13.45 -12.07
C LEU A 185 -5.87 12.52 -10.90
N LEU A 186 -4.60 12.14 -10.75
CA LEU A 186 -4.16 11.29 -9.62
C LEU A 186 -4.35 12.00 -8.27
N ALA A 187 -4.13 13.31 -8.20
CA ALA A 187 -4.36 14.09 -6.99
C ALA A 187 -5.84 14.12 -6.62
N MET A 188 -6.72 14.32 -7.60
CA MET A 188 -8.16 14.29 -7.41
C MET A 188 -8.63 12.91 -6.92
N ALA A 189 -8.13 11.84 -7.56
CA ALA A 189 -8.41 10.46 -7.16
C ALA A 189 -8.02 10.20 -5.69
N HIS A 190 -6.85 10.71 -5.28
CA HIS A 190 -6.35 10.58 -3.91
C HIS A 190 -7.17 11.41 -2.90
N GLU A 191 -7.45 12.68 -3.21
CA GLU A 191 -8.14 13.61 -2.29
C GLU A 191 -9.61 13.25 -2.08
N ARG A 192 -10.26 12.68 -3.09
CA ARG A 192 -11.70 12.39 -3.09
C ARG A 192 -12.03 10.90 -2.98
N ALA A 193 -11.01 10.04 -2.90
CA ALA A 193 -11.13 8.59 -2.84
C ALA A 193 -12.00 7.97 -3.96
N CYS A 194 -12.08 8.61 -5.13
CA CYS A 194 -12.94 8.23 -6.25
C CYS A 194 -12.19 7.48 -7.37
N GLU A 195 -11.18 6.68 -7.02
CA GLU A 195 -10.28 6.03 -8.00
C GLU A 195 -11.00 5.20 -9.06
N SER A 196 -12.01 4.43 -8.66
CA SER A 196 -12.80 3.58 -9.54
C SER A 196 -13.74 4.40 -10.42
N GLU A 197 -14.54 5.28 -9.82
CA GLU A 197 -15.52 6.09 -10.56
C GLU A 197 -14.84 7.02 -11.56
N LEU A 198 -13.69 7.60 -11.18
CA LEU A 198 -12.88 8.40 -12.09
C LEU A 198 -12.31 7.55 -13.23
N ALA A 199 -11.87 6.31 -12.97
CA ALA A 199 -11.43 5.41 -14.03
C ALA A 199 -12.55 5.11 -15.03
N ASP A 200 -13.77 4.84 -14.57
CA ASP A 200 -14.91 4.58 -15.45
C ASP A 200 -15.22 5.80 -16.35
N GLN A 201 -15.07 7.01 -15.82
CA GLN A 201 -15.20 8.25 -16.60
C GLN A 201 -14.07 8.45 -17.61
N LEU A 202 -12.84 8.11 -17.22
CA LEU A 202 -11.69 8.15 -18.12
C LEU A 202 -11.87 7.15 -19.26
N ASP A 203 -12.35 5.94 -18.99
CA ASP A 203 -12.65 4.94 -20.02
C ASP A 203 -13.75 5.43 -20.97
N ALA A 204 -14.83 6.03 -20.46
CA ALA A 204 -15.87 6.61 -21.30
C ALA A 204 -15.31 7.75 -22.20
N ALA A 205 -14.43 8.59 -21.66
CA ALA A 205 -13.77 9.66 -22.42
C ALA A 205 -12.83 9.10 -23.50
N LEU A 206 -12.08 8.03 -23.18
CA LEU A 206 -11.19 7.32 -24.09
C LEU A 206 -11.99 6.70 -25.26
N GLN A 207 -13.12 6.04 -24.97
CA GLN A 207 -14.00 5.49 -26.01
C GLN A 207 -14.56 6.58 -26.93
N ALA A 208 -14.93 7.74 -26.36
CA ALA A 208 -15.33 8.90 -27.12
C ALA A 208 -14.16 9.63 -27.83
N ARG A 209 -12.92 9.19 -27.63
CA ARG A 209 -11.68 9.83 -28.09
C ARG A 209 -11.59 11.31 -27.69
N ARG A 210 -12.09 11.65 -26.51
CA ARG A 210 -12.08 13.01 -25.95
C ARG A 210 -11.04 13.10 -24.83
N LEU A 211 -10.42 14.27 -24.72
CA LEU A 211 -9.53 14.55 -23.60
C LEU A 211 -10.36 14.73 -22.31
N PRO A 212 -9.82 14.32 -21.15
CA PRO A 212 -10.50 14.51 -19.88
C PRO A 212 -10.65 16.01 -19.56
N ASP A 213 -11.89 16.44 -19.32
CA ASP A 213 -12.18 17.80 -18.87
C ASP A 213 -12.03 17.90 -17.35
N MET A 214 -10.92 18.51 -16.93
CA MET A 214 -10.61 18.68 -15.50
C MET A 214 -11.61 19.57 -14.77
N ALA A 215 -12.27 20.52 -15.43
CA ALA A 215 -13.27 21.38 -14.78
C ALA A 215 -14.53 20.57 -14.47
N ALA A 216 -15.05 19.86 -15.48
CA ALA A 216 -16.21 18.98 -15.32
C ALA A 216 -15.97 17.86 -14.30
N LEU A 217 -14.78 17.25 -14.31
CA LEU A 217 -14.41 16.24 -13.32
C LEU A 217 -14.33 16.83 -11.89
N ARG A 218 -13.76 18.03 -11.74
CA ARG A 218 -13.70 18.71 -10.42
C ARG A 218 -15.09 19.06 -9.89
N GLU A 219 -16.00 19.49 -10.74
CA GLU A 219 -17.39 19.78 -10.36
C GLU A 219 -18.13 18.50 -9.98
N ARG A 220 -18.05 17.47 -10.82
CA ARG A 220 -18.77 16.21 -10.61
C ARG A 220 -18.34 15.47 -9.34
N PHE A 221 -17.04 15.43 -9.06
CA PHE A 221 -16.54 14.78 -7.85
C PHE A 221 -16.43 15.76 -6.67
N ALA A 222 -16.93 17.00 -6.77
CA ALA A 222 -16.81 17.96 -5.69
C ALA A 222 -17.46 17.39 -4.42
N PRO A 223 -16.82 17.52 -3.24
CA PRO A 223 -17.50 17.19 -1.99
C PRO A 223 -18.76 18.05 -1.91
N ASP A 224 -19.90 17.41 -1.66
CA ASP A 224 -21.18 18.09 -1.51
C ASP A 224 -21.04 19.14 -0.39
N PRO A 225 -21.15 20.45 -0.69
CA PRO A 225 -20.97 21.50 0.31
C PRO A 225 -21.96 21.38 1.46
N SER A 226 -23.11 20.70 1.26
CA SER A 226 -24.09 20.43 2.29
C SER A 226 -23.67 19.34 3.30
N ARG A 227 -22.67 18.51 2.96
CA ARG A 227 -22.13 17.44 3.84
C ARG A 227 -20.91 17.88 4.64
N LEU A 228 -20.38 19.07 4.40
CA LEU A 228 -19.25 19.58 5.17
C LEU A 228 -19.75 20.04 6.56
N PRO A 229 -19.25 19.46 7.67
CA PRO A 229 -19.62 19.94 8.98
C PRO A 229 -19.15 21.39 9.13
N ASN A 230 -20.03 22.25 9.63
CA ASN A 230 -19.65 23.62 9.95
C ASN A 230 -18.73 23.60 11.18
N VAL A 231 -17.42 23.58 10.95
CA VAL A 231 -16.41 23.56 12.02
C VAL A 231 -16.22 24.99 12.53
N VAL A 232 -16.95 25.34 13.58
CA VAL A 232 -16.74 26.59 14.32
C VAL A 232 -15.61 26.36 15.32
N VAL A 233 -14.39 26.76 14.95
CA VAL A 233 -13.25 26.75 15.88
C VAL A 233 -13.45 27.90 16.88
N ARG A 234 -13.97 27.57 18.07
CA ARG A 234 -14.01 28.50 19.19
C ARG A 234 -12.64 28.52 19.84
N LEU A 235 -11.86 29.55 19.54
CA LEU A 235 -10.61 29.82 20.24
C LEU A 235 -10.94 30.11 21.72
N ALA A 236 -10.31 29.37 22.63
CA ALA A 236 -10.41 29.68 24.05
C ALA A 236 -9.73 31.04 24.32
N PRO A 237 -10.28 31.85 25.24
CA PRO A 237 -9.62 33.09 25.63
C PRO A 237 -8.26 32.78 26.27
N LEU A 238 -7.25 33.61 25.94
CA LEU A 238 -5.85 33.38 26.33
C LEU A 238 -5.67 33.24 27.85
N ASN A 239 -6.53 33.90 28.64
CA ASN A 239 -6.53 33.81 30.11
C ASN A 239 -6.84 32.40 30.65
N ALA A 240 -7.49 31.52 29.87
CA ALA A 240 -7.75 30.14 30.27
C ALA A 240 -6.45 29.30 30.35
N TYR A 241 -5.37 29.72 29.67
CA TYR A 241 -4.07 29.08 29.77
C TYR A 241 -3.31 29.44 31.04
N GLU A 242 -3.63 30.56 31.70
CA GLU A 242 -3.00 30.94 32.97
C GLU A 242 -3.32 29.94 34.09
N ALA A 243 -4.50 29.32 34.06
CA ALA A 243 -4.89 28.27 34.98
C ALA A 243 -4.04 26.98 34.83
N LEU A 244 -3.40 26.77 33.67
CA LEU A 244 -2.51 25.63 33.42
C LEU A 244 -1.06 25.90 33.85
N LEU A 245 -0.70 27.16 34.16
CA LEU A 245 0.67 27.52 34.55
C LEU A 245 1.02 27.13 35.98
N GLY A 246 0.04 26.84 36.86
CA GLY A 246 0.29 26.38 38.23
C GLY A 246 1.01 27.41 39.11
N ALA A 247 0.62 27.51 40.37
CA ALA A 247 1.25 28.39 41.36
C ALA A 247 2.64 27.86 41.82
N SER A 248 3.57 27.71 40.88
CA SER A 248 4.91 27.21 41.15
C SER A 248 5.98 27.96 40.36
N LEU A 249 5.95 29.30 40.42
CA LEU A 249 7.09 30.18 40.08
C LEU A 249 7.05 31.50 40.89
N THR A 250 6.74 31.44 42.19
CA THR A 250 7.16 32.47 43.15
C THR A 250 8.05 31.82 44.19
N GLY A 251 9.28 31.52 43.77
CA GLY A 251 10.40 31.40 44.71
C GLY A 251 10.81 32.83 45.07
N ASP A 252 10.63 33.18 46.34
CA ASP A 252 11.11 34.41 46.94
C ASP A 252 12.57 34.68 46.55
N ALA A 253 12.81 35.84 45.98
CA ALA A 253 14.11 36.50 46.04
C ALA A 253 14.10 37.43 47.26
N ALA A 254 14.72 36.99 48.34
CA ALA A 254 15.18 37.80 49.46
C ALA A 254 16.62 37.38 49.80
#